data_AF-A0A024U9N3-F1
#
_entry.id   AF-A0A024U9N3-F1
#
_cell.length_a   1.000
_cell.length_b   1.000
_cell.length_c   1.000
_cell.angle_alpha   90.00
_cell.angle_beta   90.00
_cell.angle_gamma   90.00
#
_symmetry.space_group_name_H-M   'P 1'
#
loop_
_entity.id
_entity.type
_entity.pdbx_description
1 polymer ?
#
loop_
_entity_poly.entity_id
_entity_poly.type
_entity_poly.pdbx_seq_one_letter_code
_entity_poly.pdbx_strand_id
1 'polypeptide(L)'
;MVLWNEALDKLWLNELIRQVGQVGKRANSGYKKEAWKAALHALNEGSEVKFTQAQLRSRHDMMKKAFRVVSSMCEASGMGFEATTCQIVASEATWESYLRGKSNEVKKWKGKPFPCYFLCHALFKGTLSTGAFAFSTAPEPPTTQPLPSSPSPSHMVKWLIQKMHKSICKVQLLWMLH
;
A
#
# COMPACT_ATOMS: atom_id res chain seq x y z
N MET A 1 -0.67 26.08 4.38
CA MET A 1 -0.33 24.87 3.60
C MET A 1 0.13 23.83 4.61
N VAL A 2 -0.56 22.68 4.73
CA VAL A 2 -0.19 21.68 5.76
C VAL A 2 0.94 20.81 5.25
N LEU A 3 2.02 20.70 6.02
CA LEU A 3 3.17 19.86 5.68
C LEU A 3 2.88 18.42 6.10
N TRP A 4 2.64 17.55 5.12
CA TRP A 4 2.52 16.12 5.37
C TRP A 4 3.89 15.50 5.60
N ASN A 5 4.01 14.68 6.64
CA ASN A 5 5.21 13.92 6.94
C ASN A 5 4.86 12.44 7.17
N GLU A 6 5.89 11.61 7.25
CA GLU A 6 5.73 10.16 7.38
C GLU A 6 4.99 9.75 8.67
N ALA A 7 5.20 10.47 9.78
CA ALA A 7 4.52 10.17 11.06
C ALA A 7 3.01 10.39 10.95
N LEU A 8 2.59 11.51 10.35
CA LEU A 8 1.18 11.79 10.07
C LEU A 8 0.58 10.76 9.11
N ASP A 9 1.33 10.34 8.10
CA ASP A 9 0.87 9.32 7.17
C ASP A 9 0.65 7.96 7.84
N LYS A 10 1.55 7.57 8.77
CA LYS A 10 1.42 6.34 9.56
C LYS A 10 0.13 6.33 10.39
N LEU A 11 -0.29 7.45 10.96
CA LEU A 11 -1.49 7.51 11.81
C LEU A 11 -2.74 7.08 11.04
N TRP A 12 -3.03 7.75 9.92
CA TRP A 12 -4.23 7.45 9.16
C TRP A 12 -4.14 6.12 8.40
N LEU A 13 -2.94 5.73 7.93
CA LEU A 13 -2.73 4.43 7.27
C LEU A 13 -3.00 3.27 8.22
N ASN A 14 -2.42 3.29 9.43
CA ASN A 14 -2.61 2.22 10.41
C ASN A 14 -4.09 2.09 10.80
N GLU A 15 -4.77 3.22 11.01
CA GLU A 15 -6.18 3.19 11.39
C GLU A 15 -7.07 2.67 10.25
N LEU A 16 -6.80 3.03 8.99
CA LEU A 16 -7.52 2.45 7.85
C LEU A 16 -7.26 0.95 7.71
N ILE A 17 -6.02 0.49 7.89
CA ILE A 17 -5.66 -0.93 7.87
C ILE A 17 -6.44 -1.67 8.97
N ARG A 18 -6.48 -1.12 10.18
CA ARG A 18 -7.22 -1.70 11.30
C ARG A 18 -8.72 -1.77 11.03
N GLN A 19 -9.33 -0.69 10.53
CA GLN A 19 -10.76 -0.66 10.21
C GLN A 19 -11.14 -1.64 9.10
N VAL A 20 -10.28 -1.82 8.10
CA VAL A 20 -10.49 -2.80 7.02
C VAL A 20 -10.28 -4.23 7.51
N GLY A 21 -9.18 -4.50 8.22
CA GLY A 21 -8.80 -5.85 8.63
C GLY A 21 -9.58 -6.40 9.82
N GLN A 22 -9.98 -5.55 10.76
CA GLN A 22 -10.60 -5.98 12.02
C GLN A 22 -12.12 -5.89 12.01
N VAL A 23 -12.68 -4.92 11.27
CA VAL A 23 -14.12 -4.61 11.32
C VAL A 23 -14.83 -4.94 10.01
N GLY A 24 -14.10 -5.41 9.00
CA GLY A 24 -14.68 -5.68 7.67
C GLY A 24 -15.30 -4.44 7.04
N LYS A 25 -14.86 -3.23 7.42
CA LYS A 25 -15.40 -1.96 6.93
C LYS A 25 -14.84 -1.56 5.56
N ARG A 26 -14.47 -2.57 4.76
CA ARG A 26 -14.31 -2.43 3.32
C ARG A 26 -15.70 -2.21 2.71
N ALA A 27 -15.81 -1.28 1.78
CA ALA A 27 -16.99 -1.10 0.94
C ALA A 27 -16.63 -1.50 -0.50
N ASN A 28 -17.63 -1.89 -1.30
CA ASN A 28 -17.42 -2.27 -2.71
C ASN A 28 -16.71 -1.16 -3.52
N SER A 29 -16.84 0.11 -3.11
CA SER A 29 -16.21 1.28 -3.73
C SER A 29 -15.05 1.89 -2.93
N GLY A 30 -14.59 1.27 -1.84
CA GLY A 30 -13.51 1.81 -1.00
C GLY A 30 -13.70 1.55 0.49
N TYR A 31 -13.80 2.60 1.30
CA TYR A 31 -13.93 2.50 2.77
C TYR A 31 -15.28 3.05 3.22
N LYS A 32 -15.89 2.41 4.22
CA LYS A 32 -17.13 2.91 4.83
C LYS A 32 -16.89 4.28 5.50
N LYS A 33 -17.96 5.07 5.68
CA LYS A 33 -17.86 6.42 6.27
C LYS A 33 -17.24 6.40 7.66
N GLU A 34 -17.49 5.35 8.44
CA GLU A 34 -16.98 5.16 9.80
C GLU A 34 -15.46 4.96 9.81
N ALA A 35 -14.92 4.25 8.81
CA ALA A 35 -13.48 4.06 8.68
C ALA A 35 -12.77 5.39 8.37
N TRP A 36 -13.36 6.24 7.53
CA TRP A 36 -12.84 7.58 7.27
C TRP A 36 -12.89 8.48 8.52
N LYS A 37 -13.99 8.42 9.28
CA LYS A 37 -14.11 9.18 10.53
C LYS A 37 -13.07 8.75 11.56
N ALA A 38 -12.88 7.44 11.73
CA ALA A 38 -11.90 6.92 12.67
C ALA A 38 -10.46 7.29 12.26
N ALA A 39 -10.12 7.16 10.98
CA ALA A 39 -8.81 7.57 10.47
C ALA A 39 -8.57 9.08 10.65
N LEU A 40 -9.60 9.91 10.46
CA LEU A 40 -9.52 11.35 10.72
C LEU A 40 -9.33 11.66 12.20
N HIS A 41 -10.01 10.92 13.08
CA HIS A 41 -9.86 11.07 14.53
C HIS A 41 -8.43 10.76 14.96
N ALA A 42 -7.91 9.59 14.58
CA ALA A 42 -6.53 9.19 14.88
C ALA A 42 -5.50 10.20 14.35
N LEU A 43 -5.72 10.73 13.16
CA LEU A 43 -4.87 11.78 12.58
C LEU A 43 -4.90 13.08 13.42
N ASN A 44 -6.09 13.50 13.88
CA ASN A 44 -6.28 14.73 14.63
C ASN A 44 -5.94 14.64 16.12
N GLU A 45 -5.81 13.43 16.66
CA GLU A 45 -5.27 13.16 17.99
C GLU A 45 -3.75 13.19 18.00
N GLY A 46 -3.11 12.59 16.98
CA GLY A 46 -1.65 12.58 16.83
C GLY A 46 -1.06 13.81 16.13
N SER A 47 -1.87 14.84 15.88
CA SER A 47 -1.46 16.07 15.21
C SER A 47 -1.84 17.30 16.03
N GLU A 48 -0.92 18.26 16.06
CA GLU A 48 -1.16 19.59 16.62
C GLU A 48 -2.10 20.43 15.74
N VAL A 49 -2.23 20.07 14.46
CA VAL A 49 -3.12 20.70 13.49
C VAL A 49 -4.36 19.85 13.27
N LYS A 50 -5.54 20.49 13.21
CA LYS A 50 -6.79 19.83 12.83
C LYS A 50 -6.93 19.71 11.32
N PHE A 51 -7.00 18.47 10.85
CA PHE A 51 -7.30 18.10 9.49
C PHE A 51 -8.81 17.93 9.27
N THR A 52 -9.20 18.16 8.03
CA THR A 52 -10.54 17.85 7.51
C THR A 52 -10.54 16.51 6.79
N GLN A 53 -11.72 15.90 6.71
CA GLN A 53 -11.90 14.66 5.96
C GLN A 53 -11.51 14.81 4.47
N ALA A 54 -11.71 15.99 3.87
CA ALA A 54 -11.35 16.27 2.49
C ALA A 54 -9.82 16.25 2.29
N GLN A 55 -9.06 16.85 3.22
CA GLN A 55 -7.60 16.81 3.19
C GLN A 55 -7.07 15.38 3.32
N LEU A 56 -7.64 14.59 4.22
CA LEU A 56 -7.28 13.18 4.38
C LEU A 56 -7.54 12.37 3.11
N ARG A 57 -8.71 12.52 2.47
CA ARG A 57 -9.02 11.83 1.20
C ARG A 57 -8.08 12.23 0.07
N SER A 58 -7.79 13.53 -0.05
CA SER A 58 -6.83 14.03 -1.03
C SER A 58 -5.43 13.43 -0.80
N ARG A 59 -4.98 13.37 0.45
CA ARG A 59 -3.70 12.73 0.81
C ARG A 59 -3.69 11.24 0.47
N HIS A 60 -4.77 10.54 0.78
CA HIS A 60 -4.96 9.14 0.45
C HIS A 60 -4.86 8.87 -1.05
N ASP A 61 -5.57 9.65 -1.87
CA ASP A 61 -5.55 9.50 -3.33
C ASP A 61 -4.16 9.77 -3.93
N MET A 62 -3.47 10.81 -3.43
CA MET A 62 -2.08 11.09 -3.81
C MET A 62 -1.16 9.91 -3.47
N MET A 63 -1.30 9.36 -2.27
CA MET A 63 -0.49 8.23 -1.81
C MET A 63 -0.79 6.94 -2.59
N LYS A 64 -2.06 6.70 -2.93
CA LYS A 64 -2.49 5.58 -3.76
C LYS A 64 -1.92 5.67 -5.18
N LYS A 65 -1.93 6.87 -5.79
CA LYS A 65 -1.31 7.11 -7.11
C LYS A 65 0.20 6.86 -7.06
N ALA A 66 0.87 7.41 -6.06
CA ALA A 66 2.30 7.21 -5.85
C ALA A 66 2.65 5.72 -5.67
N PHE A 67 1.88 4.99 -4.86
CA PHE A 67 2.06 3.57 -4.65
C PHE A 67 1.86 2.75 -5.93
N ARG A 68 0.87 3.09 -6.77
CA ARG A 68 0.68 2.41 -8.07
C ARG A 68 1.91 2.51 -8.97
N VAL A 69 2.50 3.71 -9.05
CA VAL A 69 3.74 3.92 -9.82
C VAL A 69 4.85 3.04 -9.26
N VAL A 70 5.12 3.13 -7.95
CA VAL A 70 6.22 2.35 -7.34
C VAL A 70 5.97 0.84 -7.40
N SER A 71 4.74 0.38 -7.21
CA SER A 71 4.37 -1.04 -7.36
C SER A 71 4.65 -1.54 -8.77
N SER A 72 4.29 -0.77 -9.81
CA SER A 72 4.59 -1.15 -11.20
C SER A 72 6.09 -1.22 -11.49
N MET A 73 6.89 -0.39 -10.83
CA MET A 73 8.34 -0.42 -10.96
C MET A 73 8.93 -1.64 -10.24
N CYS A 74 8.38 -2.02 -9.08
CA CYS A 74 8.80 -3.24 -8.36
C CYS A 74 8.43 -4.52 -9.12
N GLU A 75 7.40 -4.47 -9.96
CA GLU A 75 6.96 -5.59 -10.81
C GLU A 75 7.69 -5.62 -12.17
N ALA A 76 8.48 -4.59 -12.49
CA ALA A 76 9.21 -4.52 -13.74
C ALA A 76 10.45 -5.42 -13.72
N SER A 77 10.68 -6.10 -14.86
CA SER A 77 11.85 -6.96 -15.06
C SER A 77 13.16 -6.20 -14.82
N GLY A 78 14.06 -6.77 -14.00
CA GLY A 78 15.37 -6.19 -13.68
C GLY A 78 15.36 -5.10 -12.60
N MET A 79 14.19 -4.75 -12.05
CA MET A 79 14.08 -3.83 -10.91
C MET A 79 13.99 -4.62 -9.60
N GLY A 80 15.04 -4.55 -8.79
CA GLY A 80 14.99 -5.04 -7.41
C GLY A 80 14.27 -4.05 -6.49
N PHE A 81 13.75 -4.54 -5.37
CA PHE A 81 13.22 -3.69 -4.29
C PHE A 81 13.93 -4.02 -2.99
N GLU A 82 14.61 -3.02 -2.42
CA GLU A 82 15.26 -3.13 -1.12
C GLU A 82 14.24 -2.81 -0.01
N ALA A 83 13.90 -3.84 0.76
CA ALA A 83 12.90 -3.77 1.82
C ALA A 83 13.35 -2.88 2.99
N THR A 84 14.66 -2.84 3.27
CA THR A 84 15.21 -2.11 4.42
C THR A 84 15.11 -0.60 4.22
N THR A 85 15.43 -0.12 3.02
CA THR A 85 15.40 1.30 2.67
C THR A 85 14.12 1.72 1.96
N CYS A 86 13.23 0.77 1.65
CA CYS A 86 12.01 0.99 0.87
C CYS A 86 12.29 1.66 -0.49
N GLN A 87 13.37 1.24 -1.15
CA GLN A 87 13.84 1.81 -2.42
C GLN A 87 13.89 0.76 -3.52
N ILE A 88 13.73 1.23 -4.76
CA ILE A 88 13.97 0.40 -5.94
C ILE A 88 15.47 0.42 -6.24
N VAL A 89 16.07 -0.76 -6.35
CA VAL A 89 17.48 -0.96 -6.61
C VAL A 89 17.63 -1.65 -7.96
N ALA A 90 18.30 -0.98 -8.89
CA ALA A 90 18.60 -1.50 -10.22
C ALA A 90 19.90 -0.87 -10.72
N SER A 91 20.53 -1.50 -11.71
CA SER A 91 21.70 -0.92 -12.37
C SER A 91 21.33 0.37 -13.12
N GLU A 92 22.31 1.25 -13.34
CA GLU A 92 22.09 2.50 -14.08
C GLU A 92 21.54 2.23 -15.49
N ALA A 93 22.07 1.22 -16.18
CA ALA A 93 21.60 0.79 -17.50
C ALA A 93 20.13 0.31 -17.47
N THR A 94 19.72 -0.42 -16.42
CA THR A 94 18.32 -0.84 -16.23
C THR A 94 17.42 0.35 -15.96
N TRP A 95 17.86 1.31 -15.14
CA TRP A 95 17.13 2.55 -14.89
C TRP A 95 16.94 3.38 -16.17
N GLU A 96 17.98 3.56 -16.97
CA GLU A 96 17.90 4.30 -18.23
C GLU A 96 16.97 3.63 -19.23
N SER A 97 17.05 2.30 -19.36
CA SER A 97 16.15 1.51 -20.21
C SER A 97 14.69 1.65 -19.77
N TYR A 98 14.43 1.47 -18.47
CA TYR A 98 13.07 1.53 -17.92
C TYR A 98 12.44 2.93 -17.98
N LEU A 99 13.23 3.97 -17.70
CA LEU A 99 12.76 5.37 -17.70
C LEU A 99 12.63 5.97 -19.10
N ARG A 100 13.12 5.28 -20.14
CA ARG A 100 12.99 5.72 -21.53
C ARG A 100 11.52 5.84 -21.91
N GLY A 101 11.11 7.04 -22.33
CA GLY A 101 9.71 7.32 -22.69
C GLY A 101 8.72 7.38 -21.50
N LYS A 102 9.17 7.30 -20.25
CA LYS A 102 8.30 7.42 -19.06
C LYS A 102 8.13 8.87 -18.61
N SER A 103 7.02 9.14 -17.92
CA SER A 103 6.71 10.48 -17.37
C SER A 103 7.64 10.85 -16.22
N ASN A 104 7.74 12.16 -15.94
CA ASN A 104 8.54 12.69 -14.82
C ASN A 104 8.09 12.17 -13.45
N GLU A 105 6.84 11.71 -13.33
CA GLU A 105 6.31 11.10 -12.11
C GLU A 105 6.93 9.74 -11.79
N VAL A 106 7.45 9.03 -12.80
CA VAL A 106 8.18 7.77 -12.61
C VAL A 106 9.64 8.08 -12.28
N LYS A 107 10.24 9.03 -13.02
CA LYS A 107 11.64 9.43 -12.87
C LYS A 107 11.97 9.94 -11.47
N LYS A 108 11.03 10.62 -10.81
CA LYS A 108 11.22 11.16 -9.44
C LYS A 108 11.50 10.09 -8.38
N TRP A 109 11.14 8.83 -8.63
CA TRP A 109 11.34 7.72 -7.70
C TRP A 109 12.71 7.05 -7.83
N LYS A 110 13.50 7.42 -8.86
CA LYS A 110 14.89 6.97 -8.97
C LYS A 110 15.69 7.48 -7.77
N GLY A 111 16.25 6.56 -6.99
CA GLY A 111 17.05 6.86 -5.81
C GLY A 111 16.26 7.43 -4.61
N LYS A 112 14.93 7.50 -4.64
CA LYS A 112 14.12 8.01 -3.52
C LYS A 112 13.41 6.89 -2.76
N PRO A 113 13.46 6.89 -1.42
CA PRO A 113 12.68 5.95 -0.62
C PRO A 113 11.19 6.26 -0.75
N PHE A 114 10.38 5.21 -0.80
CA PHE A 114 8.93 5.35 -0.77
C PHE A 114 8.42 5.38 0.69
N PRO A 115 7.76 6.47 1.12
CA PRO A 115 7.28 6.57 2.50
C PRO A 115 6.20 5.53 2.77
N CYS A 116 6.29 4.85 3.91
CA CYS A 116 5.28 3.90 4.38
C CYS A 116 4.93 2.79 3.36
N TYR A 117 5.89 2.32 2.54
CA TYR A 117 5.64 1.35 1.47
C TYR A 117 4.85 0.12 1.95
N PHE A 118 5.24 -0.48 3.07
CA PHE A 118 4.57 -1.67 3.59
C PHE A 118 3.14 -1.42 4.05
N LEU A 119 2.84 -0.27 4.65
CA LEU A 119 1.48 0.11 5.05
C LEU A 119 0.63 0.37 3.81
N CYS A 120 1.17 1.09 2.83
CA CYS A 120 0.51 1.30 1.53
C CYS A 120 0.23 -0.01 0.82
N HIS A 121 1.17 -0.94 0.83
CA HIS A 121 1.01 -2.25 0.22
C HIS A 121 -0.09 -3.07 0.89
N ALA A 122 -0.10 -3.12 2.23
CA ALA A 122 -1.14 -3.80 3.00
C ALA A 122 -2.53 -3.21 2.74
N LEU A 123 -2.62 -1.88 2.61
CA LEU A 123 -3.88 -1.19 2.40
C LEU A 123 -4.37 -1.26 0.94
N PHE A 124 -3.45 -1.15 -0.03
CA PHE A 124 -3.80 -0.95 -1.44
C PHE A 124 -3.66 -2.20 -2.31
N LYS A 125 -2.70 -3.10 -2.10
CA LYS A 125 -2.46 -4.20 -3.06
C LYS A 125 -3.66 -5.15 -3.22
N GLY A 126 -4.39 -5.44 -2.14
CA GLY A 126 -5.66 -6.20 -2.21
C GLY A 126 -6.84 -5.43 -2.80
N THR A 127 -6.70 -4.12 -3.02
CA THR A 127 -7.72 -3.21 -3.58
C THR A 127 -7.45 -2.84 -5.04
N LEU A 128 -6.20 -2.96 -5.50
CA LEU A 128 -5.84 -2.61 -6.88
C LEU A 128 -6.44 -3.58 -7.91
N SER A 129 -6.93 -4.75 -7.49
CA SER A 129 -7.57 -5.75 -8.35
C SER A 129 -9.07 -5.54 -8.60
N THR A 130 -9.73 -4.56 -7.98
CA THR A 130 -11.17 -4.32 -8.22
C THR A 130 -11.35 -3.21 -9.26
N GLY A 131 -10.93 -3.51 -10.48
CA GLY A 131 -10.95 -2.56 -11.58
C GLY A 131 -10.77 -3.18 -12.95
N ALA A 132 -11.32 -4.36 -13.18
CA ALA A 132 -11.65 -4.85 -14.52
C ALA A 132 -12.68 -5.97 -14.38
N PHE A 133 -13.75 -5.90 -15.18
CA PHE A 133 -14.87 -6.83 -15.30
C PHE A 133 -15.96 -6.76 -14.21
N ALA A 134 -16.79 -5.74 -14.35
CA ALA A 134 -18.20 -5.91 -14.04
C ALA A 134 -18.79 -6.90 -15.07
N PHE A 135 -19.13 -8.10 -14.62
CA PHE A 135 -20.30 -8.82 -15.11
C PHE A 135 -20.99 -9.45 -13.90
N SER A 136 -22.24 -9.06 -13.68
CA SER A 136 -23.19 -9.77 -12.83
C SER A 136 -23.30 -11.23 -13.30
N THR A 137 -23.40 -12.19 -12.39
CA THR A 137 -24.68 -12.78 -11.92
C THR A 137 -24.41 -14.04 -11.08
N ALA A 138 -25.21 -14.19 -10.02
CA ALA A 138 -25.57 -15.40 -9.25
C ALA A 138 -24.68 -15.90 -8.08
N PRO A 139 -25.32 -16.50 -7.03
CA PRO A 139 -24.77 -16.66 -5.68
C PRO A 139 -24.32 -18.10 -5.37
N GLU A 140 -23.24 -18.27 -4.60
CA GLU A 140 -22.84 -19.55 -4.02
C GLU A 140 -22.79 -19.44 -2.47
N PRO A 141 -23.28 -20.44 -1.71
CA PRO A 141 -23.56 -20.37 -0.26
C PRO A 141 -22.32 -20.64 0.63
N PRO A 142 -22.42 -20.44 1.98
CA PRO A 142 -21.27 -20.12 2.82
C PRO A 142 -20.58 -21.38 3.36
N THR A 143 -19.27 -21.46 3.22
CA THR A 143 -18.45 -22.37 4.04
C THR A 143 -17.76 -21.56 5.13
N THR A 144 -18.34 -21.65 6.33
CA THR A 144 -17.74 -21.26 7.60
C THR A 144 -16.37 -21.92 7.77
N GLN A 145 -15.32 -21.13 7.95
CA GLN A 145 -14.09 -21.58 8.61
C GLN A 145 -13.84 -20.76 9.88
N PRO A 146 -13.37 -21.38 10.99
CA PRO A 146 -13.25 -20.72 12.29
C PRO A 146 -12.13 -19.67 12.29
N LEU A 147 -12.35 -18.54 12.96
CA LEU A 147 -11.33 -17.51 13.20
C LEU A 147 -10.16 -18.07 14.03
N PRO A 148 -8.90 -17.95 13.57
CA PRO A 148 -7.76 -17.98 14.46
C PRO A 148 -7.59 -16.61 15.14
N SER A 149 -7.30 -16.68 16.43
CA SER A 149 -7.08 -15.58 17.37
C SER A 149 -6.16 -14.48 16.86
N SER A 150 -6.58 -13.24 17.14
CA SER A 150 -6.00 -11.96 16.77
C SER A 150 -4.49 -11.81 17.09
N PRO A 151 -3.65 -11.50 16.09
CA PRO A 151 -2.28 -11.03 16.35
C PRO A 151 -2.25 -9.50 16.55
N SER A 152 -1.53 -9.07 17.58
CA SER A 152 -1.24 -7.67 17.91
C SER A 152 -0.70 -6.86 16.70
N PRO A 153 -0.99 -5.54 16.60
CA PRO A 153 -0.58 -4.69 15.47
C PRO A 153 0.93 -4.76 15.13
N SER A 154 1.79 -4.94 16.14
CA SER A 154 3.24 -5.06 15.94
C SER A 154 3.63 -6.38 15.26
N HIS A 155 2.87 -7.46 15.48
CA HIS A 155 3.07 -8.74 14.80
C HIS A 155 2.59 -8.70 13.35
N MET A 156 1.54 -7.94 13.04
CA MET A 156 1.08 -7.78 11.65
C MET A 156 2.13 -7.10 10.77
N VAL A 157 2.79 -6.06 11.25
CA VAL A 157 3.86 -5.38 10.51
C VAL A 157 5.05 -6.31 10.28
N LYS A 158 5.50 -7.05 11.31
CA LYS A 158 6.60 -8.02 11.18
C LYS A 158 6.24 -9.19 10.26
N TRP A 159 5.01 -9.70 10.34
CA TRP A 159 4.49 -10.75 9.46
C TRP A 159 4.39 -10.30 8.00
N LEU A 160 3.95 -9.06 7.76
CA LEU A 160 3.91 -8.46 6.42
C LEU A 160 5.31 -8.30 5.83
N ILE A 161 6.28 -7.83 6.62
CA ILE A 161 7.69 -7.73 6.21
C ILE A 161 8.23 -9.13 5.84
N GLN A 162 8.01 -10.16 6.68
CA GLN A 162 8.44 -11.53 6.37
C GLN A 162 7.76 -12.10 5.13
N LYS A 163 6.44 -11.92 4.98
CA LYS A 163 5.67 -12.43 3.84
C LYS A 163 6.09 -11.74 2.54
N MET A 164 6.37 -10.45 2.60
CA MET A 164 6.88 -9.67 1.48
C MET A 164 8.31 -10.05 1.11
N HIS A 165 9.19 -10.22 2.09
CA HIS A 165 10.55 -10.71 1.86
C HIS A 165 10.51 -12.07 1.15
N LYS A 166 9.67 -13.00 1.60
CA LYS A 166 9.45 -14.28 0.93
C LYS A 166 8.85 -14.14 -0.48
N SER A 167 7.93 -13.22 -0.70
CA SER A 167 7.28 -13.03 -2.01
C SER A 167 8.18 -12.34 -3.04
N ILE A 168 8.96 -11.35 -2.61
CA ILE A 168 9.98 -10.68 -3.44
C ILE A 168 11.12 -11.65 -3.73
N CYS A 169 11.61 -12.37 -2.71
CA CYS A 169 12.60 -13.44 -2.91
C CYS A 169 12.10 -14.55 -3.83
N LYS A 170 10.80 -14.87 -3.85
CA LYS A 170 10.25 -15.87 -4.78
C LYS A 170 10.31 -15.40 -6.23
N VAL A 171 10.00 -14.13 -6.49
CA VAL A 171 10.15 -13.51 -7.82
C VAL A 171 11.62 -13.47 -8.24
N GLN A 172 12.53 -13.25 -7.28
CA GLN A 172 13.99 -13.24 -7.49
C GLN A 172 14.60 -14.65 -7.65
N LEU A 173 14.07 -15.68 -6.96
CA LEU A 173 14.53 -17.08 -7.10
C LEU A 173 14.09 -17.71 -8.41
N LEU A 174 12.89 -17.37 -8.92
CA LEU A 174 12.45 -17.78 -10.25
C LEU A 174 13.36 -17.24 -11.37
N TRP A 175 14.13 -16.19 -11.09
CA TRP A 175 15.13 -15.62 -12.00
C TRP A 175 16.51 -16.27 -11.91
N MET A 176 16.81 -17.07 -10.89
CA MET A 176 18.09 -17.80 -10.76
C MET A 176 18.02 -19.25 -11.26
N LEU A 177 16.87 -19.68 -11.80
CA LEU A 177 16.62 -21.04 -12.27
C LEU A 177 16.51 -21.17 -13.81
N HIS A 178 16.85 -20.11 -14.55
CA HIS A 178 17.05 -20.12 -16.00
C HIS A 178 18.36 -19.42 -16.34
#